data_AF-A0A7Y3UGZ8-F1
#
_entry.id   AF-A0A7Y3UGZ8-F1
#
_cell.length_a   1.000
_cell.length_b   1.000
_cell.length_c   1.000
_cell.angle_alpha   90.00
_cell.angle_beta   90.00
_cell.angle_gamma   90.00
#
_symmetry.space_group_name_H-M   'P 1'
#
loop_
_entity.id
_entity.type
_entity.pdbx_description
1 polymer ?
#
loop_
_entity_poly.entity_id
_entity_poly.type
_entity_poly.pdbx_seq_one_letter_code
_entity_poly.pdbx_strand_id
1 'polypeptide(L)'
;MASSDLYEIDSLLKLTSAGNFTAARDYLLSVQNKAGNYTDSIHVEFLIALGEVSTNAQKEGEGFKTLQFALALAKKTQNKYLISKARIQLIEFYRKIREYENAQTLIKILLKELPINVELKCRFYHRASAVYNELYNAKNGTVPEYLDTALYYSYNSLAISKKHHLYDHQFTSYRELSTIYNSTSFLHSMNKSKLYLDSALMTTKIKSELAYHNLLKVKAHLFLNNNEIDSSLYYAKKAITFIESTNNYQLQMEIYWVLSKSYFALNDSLTGYKYMVKEARSDVKYRESFAKNKLAEITTAYQVEAKDKLIAQNREELLEADKTMSFYFYLGVLLVTITLFIIFYSYKTKRKNKLLAKLVNENNFLIGESNHRIKNNLQLIISLIGREIYKSDQAKNELREVSEKINTIAALHQLLYVKDTKDKISLKSYLKSIEDNFNSGFIEDGIKLSLEVEDFEMPIERSVYLGLLVTELITNSLKYAFKGNDEKIIKLSAWKSNSNTINLIYKDNGIGLKSGESPALVNLLLKQLRASVTAKNTMGYSLFIKFEV
;
A
#
# COMPACT_ATOMS: atom_id res chain seq x y z
N MET A 1 -4.54 5.39 -47.27
CA MET A 1 -5.88 4.81 -47.07
C MET A 1 -6.83 5.95 -46.78
N ALA A 2 -7.92 6.02 -47.52
CA ALA A 2 -8.88 7.12 -47.46
C ALA A 2 -10.02 6.76 -46.51
N SER A 3 -10.76 7.75 -46.01
CA SER A 3 -11.95 7.54 -45.18
C SER A 3 -13.03 6.67 -45.85
N SER A 4 -12.95 6.47 -47.17
CA SER A 4 -13.77 5.55 -47.96
C SER A 4 -13.61 4.07 -47.58
N ASP A 5 -12.47 3.70 -46.98
CA ASP A 5 -12.20 2.31 -46.58
C ASP A 5 -12.88 1.96 -45.24
N LEU A 6 -13.41 2.97 -44.53
CA LEU A 6 -13.96 2.86 -43.19
C LEU A 6 -15.47 2.63 -43.16
N TYR A 7 -16.18 3.29 -44.08
CA TYR A 7 -17.61 3.18 -44.31
C TYR A 7 -17.92 3.59 -45.74
N GLU A 8 -19.01 3.05 -46.30
CA GLU A 8 -19.46 3.43 -47.63
C GLU A 8 -19.92 4.89 -47.61
N ILE A 9 -19.07 5.77 -48.13
CA ILE A 9 -19.34 7.20 -48.26
C ILE A 9 -20.63 7.43 -49.04
N ASP A 10 -20.91 6.60 -50.06
CA ASP A 10 -22.14 6.68 -50.84
C ASP A 10 -23.38 6.35 -50.00
N SER A 11 -23.30 5.37 -49.10
CA SER A 11 -24.37 5.02 -48.18
C SER A 11 -24.62 6.14 -47.17
N LEU A 12 -23.56 6.75 -46.62
CA LEU A 12 -23.69 7.91 -45.72
C LEU A 12 -24.25 9.14 -46.45
N LEU A 13 -23.76 9.43 -47.66
CA LEU A 13 -24.23 10.55 -48.50
C LEU A 13 -25.69 10.34 -48.90
N LYS A 14 -26.10 9.11 -49.22
CA LYS A 14 -27.50 8.78 -49.52
C LYS A 14 -28.41 9.01 -48.32
N LEU A 15 -27.99 8.59 -47.12
CA LEU A 15 -28.77 8.78 -45.91
C LEU A 15 -28.87 10.27 -45.52
N THR A 16 -27.76 11.00 -45.57
CA THR A 16 -27.71 12.42 -45.22
C THR A 16 -28.39 13.32 -46.27
N SER A 17 -28.27 13.01 -47.56
CA SER A 17 -28.96 13.73 -48.64
C SER A 17 -30.47 13.50 -48.64
N ALA A 18 -30.94 12.35 -48.14
CA ALA A 18 -32.34 12.08 -47.87
C ALA A 18 -32.85 12.73 -46.54
N GLY A 19 -31.97 13.39 -45.79
CA GLY A 19 -32.28 14.00 -44.49
C GLY A 19 -32.46 13.00 -43.34
N ASN A 20 -32.09 11.73 -43.54
CA ASN A 20 -32.22 10.69 -42.52
C ASN A 20 -30.98 10.64 -41.62
N PHE A 21 -30.80 11.69 -40.81
CA PHE A 21 -29.63 11.86 -39.96
C PHE A 21 -29.54 10.84 -38.82
N THR A 22 -30.68 10.34 -38.31
CA THR A 22 -30.68 9.28 -37.29
C THR A 22 -30.11 7.97 -37.84
N ALA A 23 -30.56 7.53 -39.03
CA ALA A 23 -30.01 6.32 -39.65
C ALA A 23 -28.53 6.51 -40.06
N ALA A 24 -28.16 7.71 -40.53
CA ALA A 24 -26.76 8.04 -40.82
C ALA A 24 -25.87 7.94 -39.56
N ARG A 25 -26.38 8.39 -38.41
CA ARG A 25 -25.69 8.29 -37.12
C ARG A 25 -25.51 6.84 -36.72
N ASP A 26 -26.58 6.05 -36.75
CA ASP A 26 -26.56 4.65 -36.33
C ASP A 26 -25.62 3.81 -37.22
N TYR A 27 -25.57 4.14 -38.52
CA TYR A 27 -24.60 3.56 -39.44
C TYR A 27 -23.15 3.87 -39.04
N LEU A 28 -22.83 5.13 -38.74
CA LEU A 28 -21.48 5.52 -38.29
C LEU A 28 -21.10 4.86 -36.95
N LEU A 29 -22.04 4.75 -36.02
CA LEU A 29 -21.80 4.06 -34.74
C LEU A 29 -21.52 2.57 -34.94
N SER A 30 -22.18 1.91 -35.92
CA SER A 30 -21.94 0.49 -36.21
C SER A 30 -20.51 0.18 -36.67
N VAL A 31 -19.79 1.18 -37.22
CA VAL A 31 -18.40 1.04 -37.69
C VAL A 31 -17.38 1.73 -36.78
N GLN A 32 -17.80 2.34 -35.68
CA GLN A 32 -16.94 3.12 -34.79
C GLN A 32 -15.75 2.32 -34.24
N ASN A 33 -15.98 1.04 -33.90
CA ASN A 33 -14.91 0.16 -33.40
C ASN A 33 -13.83 -0.11 -34.45
N LYS A 34 -14.20 -0.15 -35.74
CA LYS A 34 -13.23 -0.25 -36.83
C LYS A 34 -12.44 1.05 -36.93
N ALA A 35 -13.08 2.21 -36.82
CA ALA A 35 -12.46 3.52 -36.84
C ALA A 35 -11.36 3.73 -35.79
N GLY A 36 -11.52 3.15 -34.60
CA GLY A 36 -10.53 3.21 -33.51
C GLY A 36 -9.19 2.54 -33.82
N ASN A 37 -9.17 1.61 -34.80
CA ASN A 37 -7.97 0.85 -35.16
C ASN A 37 -7.14 1.50 -36.27
N TYR A 38 -7.57 2.64 -36.81
CA TYR A 38 -6.85 3.37 -37.87
C TYR A 38 -5.99 4.50 -37.30
N THR A 39 -5.14 5.07 -38.16
CA THR A 39 -4.32 6.24 -37.82
C THR A 39 -5.16 7.38 -37.24
N ASP A 40 -4.55 8.15 -36.32
CA ASP A 40 -5.19 9.30 -35.67
C ASP A 40 -5.85 10.27 -36.67
N SER A 41 -5.32 10.42 -37.89
CA SER A 41 -5.91 11.30 -38.92
C SER A 41 -7.25 10.77 -39.47
N ILE A 42 -7.34 9.47 -39.76
CA ILE A 42 -8.59 8.83 -40.24
C ILE A 42 -9.62 8.82 -39.10
N HIS A 43 -9.17 8.57 -37.88
CA HIS A 43 -10.03 8.60 -36.69
C HIS A 43 -10.64 10.00 -36.48
N VAL A 44 -9.85 11.06 -36.62
CA VAL A 44 -10.35 12.44 -36.57
C VAL A 44 -11.41 12.71 -37.64
N GLU A 45 -11.18 12.29 -38.88
CA GLU A 45 -12.19 12.50 -39.94
C GLU A 45 -13.52 11.81 -39.64
N PHE A 46 -13.45 10.57 -39.13
CA PHE A 46 -14.62 9.84 -38.69
C PHE A 46 -15.36 10.55 -37.55
N LEU A 47 -14.64 11.01 -36.52
CA LEU A 47 -15.24 11.73 -35.39
C LEU A 47 -15.87 13.05 -35.83
N ILE A 48 -15.26 13.76 -36.78
CA ILE A 48 -15.86 14.98 -37.35
C ILE A 48 -17.18 14.65 -38.05
N ALA A 49 -17.22 13.60 -38.87
CA ALA A 49 -18.44 13.17 -39.56
C ALA A 49 -19.53 12.71 -38.58
N LEU A 50 -19.17 11.90 -37.58
CA LEU A 50 -20.08 11.46 -36.53
C LEU A 50 -20.63 12.65 -35.73
N GLY A 51 -19.78 13.60 -35.34
CA GLY A 51 -20.19 14.80 -34.63
C GLY A 51 -21.17 15.66 -35.43
N GLU A 52 -20.93 15.84 -36.74
CA GLU A 52 -21.84 16.55 -37.65
C GLU A 52 -23.20 15.85 -37.75
N VAL A 53 -23.20 14.53 -37.98
CA VAL A 53 -24.42 13.75 -38.13
C VAL A 53 -25.20 13.68 -36.82
N SER A 54 -24.54 13.46 -35.68
CA SER A 54 -25.18 13.47 -34.36
C SER A 54 -25.80 14.83 -34.03
N THR A 55 -25.13 15.93 -34.40
CA THR A 55 -25.70 17.29 -34.26
C THR A 55 -26.95 17.46 -35.13
N ASN A 56 -26.92 17.01 -36.39
CA ASN A 56 -28.10 17.04 -37.28
C ASN A 56 -29.22 16.09 -36.83
N ALA A 57 -28.89 15.00 -36.15
CA ALA A 57 -29.84 14.06 -35.56
C ALA A 57 -30.41 14.53 -34.21
N GLN A 58 -30.22 15.81 -33.84
CA GLN A 58 -30.69 16.40 -32.58
C GLN A 58 -30.11 15.72 -31.33
N LYS A 59 -28.88 15.18 -31.44
CA LYS A 59 -28.09 14.63 -30.33
C LYS A 59 -26.96 15.60 -29.99
N GLU A 60 -27.32 16.79 -29.50
CA GLU A 60 -26.41 17.92 -29.35
C GLU A 60 -25.26 17.64 -28.37
N GLY A 61 -25.52 17.04 -27.21
CA GLY A 61 -24.49 16.71 -26.23
C GLY A 61 -23.49 15.67 -26.74
N GLU A 62 -23.97 14.69 -27.51
CA GLU A 62 -23.10 13.72 -28.19
C GLU A 62 -22.28 14.38 -29.29
N GLY A 63 -22.91 15.20 -30.13
CA GLY A 63 -22.25 15.96 -31.19
C GLY A 63 -21.13 16.85 -30.63
N PHE A 64 -21.40 17.57 -29.55
CA PHE A 64 -20.41 18.43 -28.89
C PHE A 64 -19.21 17.65 -28.38
N LYS A 65 -19.45 16.60 -27.58
CA LYS A 65 -18.38 15.78 -27.00
C LYS A 65 -17.51 15.16 -28.10
N THR A 66 -18.15 14.65 -29.16
CA THR A 66 -17.45 14.03 -30.29
C THR A 66 -16.60 15.05 -31.06
N LEU A 67 -17.11 16.26 -31.32
CA LEU A 67 -16.38 17.31 -32.02
C LEU A 67 -15.21 17.89 -31.18
N GLN A 68 -15.41 18.05 -29.86
CA GLN A 68 -14.33 18.45 -28.94
C GLN A 68 -13.21 17.40 -28.91
N PHE A 69 -13.57 16.12 -28.84
CA PHE A 69 -12.62 15.03 -28.89
C PHE A 69 -11.87 14.99 -30.23
N ALA A 70 -12.59 15.18 -31.35
CA ALA A 70 -11.99 15.29 -32.68
C ALA A 70 -10.98 16.43 -32.77
N LEU A 71 -11.29 17.60 -32.19
CA LEU A 71 -10.37 18.75 -32.17
C LEU A 71 -9.13 18.48 -31.30
N ALA A 72 -9.29 17.87 -30.14
CA ALA A 72 -8.18 17.52 -29.26
C ALA A 72 -7.22 16.54 -29.95
N LEU A 73 -7.77 15.51 -30.61
CA LEU A 73 -6.97 14.56 -31.38
C LEU A 73 -6.32 15.19 -32.61
N ALA A 74 -7.03 16.07 -33.34
CA ALA A 74 -6.48 16.82 -34.46
C ALA A 74 -5.29 17.72 -34.07
N LYS A 75 -5.32 18.30 -32.86
CA LYS A 75 -4.18 19.08 -32.33
C LYS A 75 -2.97 18.19 -32.07
N LYS A 76 -3.18 16.98 -31.56
CA LYS A 76 -2.12 15.99 -31.31
C LYS A 76 -1.40 15.57 -32.59
N THR A 77 -2.13 15.44 -33.70
CA THR A 77 -1.53 15.11 -35.01
C THR A 77 -0.82 16.29 -35.67
N GLN A 78 -0.92 17.51 -35.10
CA GLN A 78 -0.41 18.77 -35.67
C GLN A 78 -0.88 19.06 -37.10
N ASN A 79 -1.93 18.38 -37.56
CA ASN A 79 -2.43 18.52 -38.92
C ASN A 79 -3.35 19.75 -39.03
N LYS A 80 -2.82 20.85 -39.58
CA LYS A 80 -3.54 22.13 -39.73
C LYS A 80 -4.86 22.00 -40.50
N TYR A 81 -4.95 21.08 -41.47
CA TYR A 81 -6.17 20.83 -42.23
C TYR A 81 -7.26 20.25 -41.31
N LEU A 82 -6.93 19.20 -40.53
CA LEU A 82 -7.88 18.56 -39.62
C LEU A 82 -8.31 19.48 -38.47
N ILE A 83 -7.37 20.26 -37.93
CA ILE A 83 -7.67 21.27 -36.90
C ILE A 83 -8.67 22.30 -37.44
N SER A 84 -8.45 22.78 -38.67
CA SER A 84 -9.35 23.74 -39.32
C SER A 84 -10.73 23.12 -39.58
N LYS A 85 -10.77 21.89 -40.10
CA LYS A 85 -12.01 21.14 -40.37
C LYS A 85 -12.83 20.95 -39.09
N ALA A 86 -12.20 20.53 -37.99
CA ALA A 86 -12.85 20.36 -36.69
C ALA A 86 -13.39 21.70 -36.13
N ARG A 87 -12.60 22.77 -36.19
CA ARG A 87 -13.04 24.12 -35.75
C ARG A 87 -14.23 24.64 -36.55
N ILE A 88 -14.23 24.47 -37.88
CA ILE A 88 -15.36 24.87 -38.74
C ILE A 88 -16.65 24.13 -38.34
N GLN A 89 -16.55 22.85 -38.01
CA GLN A 89 -17.72 22.07 -37.58
C GLN A 89 -18.18 22.46 -36.17
N LEU A 90 -17.27 22.83 -35.26
CA LEU A 90 -17.64 23.42 -33.97
C LEU A 90 -18.34 24.78 -34.12
N ILE A 91 -17.94 25.62 -35.08
CA ILE A 91 -18.66 26.86 -35.38
C ILE A 91 -20.11 26.55 -35.79
N GLU A 92 -20.32 25.56 -36.66
CA GLU A 92 -21.65 25.14 -37.07
C GLU A 92 -22.47 24.55 -35.91
N PHE A 93 -21.83 23.79 -35.02
CA PHE A 93 -22.44 23.29 -33.80
C PHE A 93 -22.94 24.45 -32.91
N TYR A 94 -22.05 25.40 -32.58
CA TYR A 94 -22.38 26.57 -31.75
C TYR A 94 -23.48 27.43 -32.37
N ARG A 95 -23.47 27.61 -33.70
CA ARG A 95 -24.54 28.31 -34.43
C ARG A 95 -25.91 27.65 -34.17
N LYS A 96 -25.99 26.32 -34.27
CA LYS A 96 -27.25 25.58 -34.11
C LYS A 96 -27.84 25.67 -32.71
N ILE A 97 -26.99 25.63 -31.68
CA ILE A 97 -27.42 25.82 -30.29
C ILE A 97 -27.55 27.29 -29.89
N ARG A 98 -27.38 28.24 -30.85
CA ARG A 98 -27.48 29.70 -30.67
C ARG A 98 -26.44 30.31 -29.72
N GLU A 99 -25.33 29.61 -29.52
CA GLU A 99 -24.16 30.07 -28.73
C GLU A 99 -23.23 30.92 -29.61
N TYR A 100 -23.72 32.07 -30.07
CA TYR A 100 -23.04 32.87 -31.08
C TYR A 100 -21.68 33.44 -30.63
N GLU A 101 -21.51 33.73 -29.34
CA GLU A 101 -20.23 34.25 -28.80
C GLU A 101 -19.09 33.23 -28.91
N ASN A 102 -19.40 31.96 -28.63
CA ASN A 102 -18.47 30.84 -28.79
C ASN A 102 -18.10 30.65 -30.27
N ALA A 103 -19.09 30.75 -31.16
CA ALA A 103 -18.87 30.71 -32.61
C ALA A 103 -17.98 31.87 -33.09
N GLN A 104 -18.22 33.11 -32.63
CA GLN A 104 -17.41 34.28 -32.97
C GLN A 104 -15.95 34.13 -32.51
N THR A 105 -15.74 33.56 -31.32
CA THR A 105 -14.38 33.29 -30.80
C THR A 105 -13.62 32.34 -31.71
N LEU A 106 -14.24 31.23 -32.13
CA LEU A 106 -13.63 30.30 -33.08
C LEU A 106 -13.40 30.92 -34.47
N ILE A 107 -14.32 31.77 -34.94
CA ILE A 107 -14.16 32.51 -36.20
C ILE A 107 -12.91 33.41 -36.12
N LYS A 108 -12.75 34.18 -35.04
CA LYS A 108 -11.57 35.04 -34.82
C LYS A 108 -10.25 34.23 -34.82
N ILE A 109 -10.26 33.04 -34.22
CA ILE A 109 -9.10 32.14 -34.23
C ILE A 109 -8.76 31.70 -35.67
N LEU A 110 -9.75 31.26 -36.45
CA LEU A 110 -9.54 30.81 -37.83
C LEU A 110 -9.20 31.95 -38.80
N LEU A 111 -9.55 33.20 -38.51
CA LEU A 111 -9.13 34.35 -39.33
C LEU A 111 -7.63 34.62 -39.23
N LYS A 112 -7.02 34.38 -38.06
CA LYS A 112 -5.56 34.53 -37.87
C LYS A 112 -4.77 33.51 -38.68
N GLU A 113 -5.35 32.30 -38.85
CA GLU A 113 -4.75 31.20 -39.59
C GLU A 113 -5.79 30.60 -40.54
N LEU A 114 -6.02 31.27 -41.66
CA LEU A 114 -7.01 30.82 -42.65
C LEU A 114 -6.68 29.43 -43.19
N PRO A 115 -7.68 28.58 -43.45
CA PRO A 115 -7.46 27.27 -44.05
C PRO A 115 -6.75 27.39 -45.40
N ILE A 116 -5.68 26.61 -45.57
CA ILE A 116 -4.92 26.54 -46.83
C ILE A 116 -5.76 25.89 -47.93
N ASN A 117 -6.54 24.87 -47.59
CA ASN A 117 -7.43 24.18 -48.52
C ASN A 117 -8.59 25.10 -48.94
N VAL A 118 -8.76 25.23 -50.25
CA VAL A 118 -9.74 26.16 -50.87
C VAL A 118 -11.18 25.82 -50.48
N GLU A 119 -11.56 24.54 -50.44
CA GLU A 119 -12.91 24.12 -50.05
C GLU A 119 -13.18 24.39 -48.57
N LEU A 120 -12.22 24.10 -47.68
CA LEU A 120 -12.36 24.44 -46.26
C LEU A 120 -12.46 25.96 -46.06
N LYS A 121 -11.74 26.74 -46.85
CA LYS A 121 -11.83 28.20 -46.81
C LYS A 121 -13.22 28.69 -47.21
N CYS A 122 -13.81 28.13 -48.27
CA CYS A 122 -15.21 28.39 -48.63
C CYS A 122 -16.18 28.00 -47.49
N ARG A 123 -16.04 26.78 -46.93
CA ARG A 123 -16.89 26.31 -45.81
C ARG A 123 -16.79 27.23 -44.60
N PHE A 124 -15.58 27.66 -44.24
CA PHE A 124 -15.36 28.61 -43.16
C PHE A 124 -16.17 29.90 -43.38
N TYR A 125 -16.07 30.49 -44.57
CA TYR A 125 -16.80 31.71 -44.89
C TYR A 125 -18.32 31.51 -44.88
N HIS A 126 -18.84 30.38 -45.37
CA HIS A 126 -20.26 30.03 -45.27
C HIS A 126 -20.74 30.01 -43.81
N ARG A 127 -20.01 29.28 -42.95
CA ARG A 127 -20.37 29.18 -41.52
C ARG A 127 -20.27 30.52 -40.81
N ALA A 128 -19.23 31.31 -41.09
CA ALA A 128 -19.08 32.64 -40.52
C ALA A 128 -20.21 33.57 -40.96
N SER A 129 -20.55 33.59 -42.25
CA SER A 129 -21.66 34.37 -42.79
C SER A 129 -22.98 34.04 -42.09
N ALA A 130 -23.31 32.75 -41.98
CA ALA A 130 -24.53 32.29 -41.33
C ALA A 130 -24.60 32.72 -39.86
N VAL A 131 -23.50 32.62 -39.10
CA VAL A 131 -23.43 33.06 -37.70
C VAL A 131 -23.73 34.56 -37.57
N TYR A 132 -23.09 35.40 -38.38
CA TYR A 132 -23.28 36.85 -38.29
C TYR A 132 -24.67 37.30 -38.77
N ASN A 133 -25.24 36.63 -39.78
CA ASN A 133 -26.61 36.91 -40.23
C ASN A 133 -27.63 36.55 -39.15
N GLU A 134 -27.48 35.41 -38.48
CA GLU A 134 -28.34 35.03 -37.36
C GLU A 134 -28.17 35.95 -36.15
N LEU A 135 -26.95 36.38 -35.87
CA LEU A 135 -26.68 37.32 -34.78
C LEU A 135 -27.32 38.70 -35.04
N TYR A 136 -27.28 39.18 -36.28
CA TYR A 136 -28.02 40.37 -36.71
C TYR A 136 -29.52 40.23 -36.44
N ASN A 137 -30.12 39.11 -36.84
CA ASN A 137 -31.54 38.83 -36.60
C ASN A 137 -31.86 38.69 -35.11
N ALA A 138 -31.01 38.02 -34.32
CA ALA A 138 -31.16 37.86 -32.87
C ALA A 138 -31.09 39.20 -32.11
N LYS A 139 -30.42 40.20 -32.69
CA LYS A 139 -30.36 41.58 -32.18
C LYS A 139 -31.42 42.49 -32.81
N ASN A 140 -32.43 41.92 -33.49
CA ASN A 140 -33.49 42.67 -34.17
C ASN A 140 -32.97 43.75 -35.13
N GLY A 141 -31.81 43.50 -35.76
CA GLY A 141 -31.19 44.43 -36.70
C GLY A 141 -30.56 45.69 -36.10
N THR A 142 -30.42 45.77 -34.78
CA THR A 142 -29.85 46.96 -34.09
C THR A 142 -28.35 47.15 -34.27
N VAL A 143 -27.64 46.15 -34.82
CA VAL A 143 -26.18 46.18 -35.06
C VAL A 143 -25.91 45.90 -36.54
N PRO A 144 -25.97 46.92 -37.42
CA PRO A 144 -25.81 46.76 -38.87
C PRO A 144 -24.47 46.13 -39.29
N GLU A 145 -23.42 46.31 -38.49
CA GLU A 145 -22.08 45.79 -38.78
C GLU A 145 -22.06 44.26 -38.88
N TYR A 146 -22.96 43.56 -38.18
CA TYR A 146 -23.09 42.11 -38.31
C TYR A 146 -23.61 41.70 -39.68
N LEU A 147 -24.52 42.48 -40.26
CA LEU A 147 -25.03 42.25 -41.60
C LEU A 147 -23.94 42.47 -42.66
N ASP A 148 -23.18 43.56 -42.53
CA ASP A 148 -22.05 43.86 -43.41
C ASP A 148 -20.99 42.76 -43.34
N THR A 149 -20.72 42.26 -42.13
CA THR A 149 -19.81 41.15 -41.89
C THR A 149 -20.31 39.86 -42.54
N ALA A 150 -21.61 39.56 -42.46
CA ALA A 150 -22.21 38.40 -43.11
C ALA A 150 -22.09 38.49 -44.64
N LEU A 151 -22.43 39.64 -45.23
CA LEU A 151 -22.27 39.91 -46.66
C LEU A 151 -20.81 39.75 -47.10
N TYR A 152 -19.87 40.31 -46.35
CA TYR A 152 -18.44 40.19 -46.62
C TYR A 152 -18.01 38.72 -46.74
N TYR A 153 -18.39 37.87 -45.78
CA TYR A 153 -18.03 36.45 -45.84
C TYR A 153 -18.71 35.72 -47.00
N SER A 154 -20.01 35.95 -47.23
CA SER A 154 -20.71 35.37 -48.38
C SER A 154 -20.07 35.74 -49.72
N TYR A 155 -19.68 37.00 -49.91
CA TYR A 155 -19.03 37.46 -51.14
C TYR A 155 -17.63 36.89 -51.31
N ASN A 156 -16.83 36.79 -50.24
CA ASN A 156 -15.52 36.15 -50.29
C ASN A 156 -15.64 34.67 -50.69
N SER A 157 -16.59 33.95 -50.09
CA SER A 157 -16.85 32.55 -50.45
C SER A 157 -17.28 32.41 -51.91
N LEU A 158 -18.15 33.30 -52.39
CA LEU A 158 -18.60 33.32 -53.78
C LEU A 158 -17.44 33.61 -54.76
N ALA A 159 -16.58 34.57 -54.44
CA ALA A 159 -15.43 34.93 -55.28
C ALA A 159 -14.45 33.76 -55.41
N ILE A 160 -14.12 33.10 -54.29
CA ILE A 160 -13.21 31.95 -54.28
C ILE A 160 -13.84 30.77 -55.04
N SER A 161 -15.10 30.44 -54.73
CA SER A 161 -15.79 29.32 -55.37
C SER A 161 -16.02 29.52 -56.87
N LYS A 162 -16.22 30.76 -57.34
CA LYS A 162 -16.21 31.08 -58.78
C LYS A 162 -14.85 30.89 -59.42
N LYS A 163 -13.80 31.45 -58.80
CA LYS A 163 -12.42 31.35 -59.30
C LYS A 163 -11.96 29.91 -59.48
N HIS A 164 -12.40 29.01 -58.60
CA HIS A 164 -12.01 27.60 -58.59
C HIS A 164 -13.08 26.64 -59.14
N HIS A 165 -14.14 27.15 -59.78
CA HIS A 165 -15.24 26.34 -60.34
C HIS A 165 -15.91 25.36 -59.34
N LEU A 166 -15.98 25.75 -58.07
CA LEU A 166 -16.57 24.95 -56.98
C LEU A 166 -18.08 25.20 -56.90
N TYR A 167 -18.86 24.58 -57.78
CA TYR A 167 -20.31 24.84 -57.91
C TYR A 167 -21.12 24.62 -56.63
N ASP A 168 -20.79 23.62 -55.81
CA ASP A 168 -21.49 23.34 -54.54
C ASP A 168 -21.31 24.49 -53.53
N HIS A 169 -20.14 25.13 -53.55
CA HIS A 169 -19.86 26.31 -52.73
C HIS A 169 -20.44 27.59 -53.32
N GLN A 170 -20.51 27.71 -54.66
CA GLN A 170 -21.22 28.81 -55.31
C GLN A 170 -22.70 28.78 -54.94
N PHE A 171 -23.33 27.60 -55.02
CA PHE A 171 -24.71 27.37 -54.60
C PHE A 171 -24.95 27.85 -53.15
N THR A 172 -24.11 27.41 -52.22
CA THR A 172 -24.25 27.76 -50.79
C THR A 172 -24.15 29.28 -50.58
N SER A 173 -23.19 29.92 -51.25
CA SER A 173 -22.99 31.38 -51.18
C SER A 173 -24.18 32.15 -51.75
N TYR A 174 -24.71 31.71 -52.90
CA TYR A 174 -25.88 32.33 -53.51
C TYR A 174 -27.12 32.20 -52.63
N ARG A 175 -27.33 31.04 -52.00
CA ARG A 175 -28.42 30.83 -51.04
C ARG A 175 -28.28 31.75 -49.84
N GLU A 176 -27.09 31.86 -49.25
CA GLU A 176 -26.83 32.75 -48.11
C GLU A 176 -27.07 34.22 -48.48
N LEU A 177 -26.57 34.68 -49.62
CA LEU A 177 -26.82 36.04 -50.11
C LEU A 177 -28.31 36.30 -50.30
N SER A 178 -29.05 35.36 -50.89
CA SER A 178 -30.51 35.48 -51.04
C SER A 178 -31.19 35.61 -49.67
N THR A 179 -30.85 34.77 -48.70
CA THR A 179 -31.40 34.85 -47.34
C THR A 179 -31.11 36.20 -46.69
N ILE A 180 -29.87 36.67 -46.75
CA ILE A 180 -29.45 37.95 -46.17
C ILE A 180 -30.25 39.11 -46.79
N TYR A 181 -30.31 39.18 -48.13
CA TYR A 181 -31.06 40.25 -48.80
C TYR A 181 -32.57 40.18 -48.53
N ASN A 182 -33.14 38.98 -48.39
CA ASN A 182 -34.56 38.81 -48.05
C ASN A 182 -34.91 39.31 -46.64
N SER A 183 -33.99 39.20 -45.68
CA SER A 183 -34.19 39.70 -44.31
C SER A 183 -33.95 41.20 -44.14
N THR A 184 -33.62 41.93 -45.21
CA THR A 184 -33.23 43.36 -45.13
C THR A 184 -34.21 44.29 -45.81
N SER A 185 -34.47 45.44 -45.17
CA SER A 185 -35.36 46.50 -45.63
C SER A 185 -34.75 47.43 -46.69
N PHE A 186 -33.58 47.11 -47.26
CA PHE A 186 -32.90 47.99 -48.21
C PHE A 186 -33.65 48.15 -49.55
N LEU A 187 -33.51 49.32 -50.17
CA LEU A 187 -33.95 49.57 -51.55
C LEU A 187 -33.31 48.53 -52.49
N HIS A 188 -34.10 47.85 -53.33
CA HIS A 188 -33.69 46.77 -54.23
C HIS A 188 -33.14 45.46 -53.59
N SER A 189 -33.24 45.28 -52.27
CA SER A 189 -32.82 44.04 -51.60
C SER A 189 -33.56 42.81 -52.16
N MET A 190 -34.85 42.98 -52.44
CA MET A 190 -35.73 41.94 -52.96
C MET A 190 -35.34 41.44 -54.36
N ASN A 191 -35.04 42.34 -55.30
CA ASN A 191 -34.61 41.96 -56.65
C ASN A 191 -33.26 41.23 -56.62
N LYS A 192 -32.35 41.66 -55.75
CA LYS A 192 -31.08 40.96 -55.51
C LYS A 192 -31.31 39.57 -54.91
N SER A 193 -32.22 39.45 -53.94
CA SER A 193 -32.56 38.14 -53.37
C SER A 193 -33.10 37.17 -54.43
N LYS A 194 -34.03 37.62 -55.28
CA LYS A 194 -34.55 36.81 -56.41
C LYS A 194 -33.42 36.37 -57.36
N LEU A 195 -32.56 37.31 -57.77
CA LEU A 195 -31.43 37.04 -58.66
C LEU A 195 -30.46 35.99 -58.09
N TYR A 196 -30.10 36.10 -56.81
CA TYR A 196 -29.23 35.13 -56.16
C TYR A 196 -29.90 33.77 -55.99
N LEU A 197 -31.21 33.74 -55.72
CA LEU A 197 -31.96 32.49 -55.63
C LEU A 197 -32.06 31.77 -56.98
N ASP A 198 -32.23 32.52 -58.07
CA ASP A 198 -32.19 31.98 -59.44
C ASP A 198 -30.79 31.46 -59.79
N SER A 199 -29.75 32.19 -59.40
CA SER A 199 -28.36 31.75 -59.55
C SER A 199 -28.11 30.44 -58.78
N ALA A 200 -28.63 30.32 -57.56
CA ALA A 200 -28.57 29.10 -56.77
C ALA A 200 -29.31 27.94 -57.46
N LEU A 201 -30.53 28.17 -57.98
CA LEU A 201 -31.30 27.16 -58.71
C LEU A 201 -30.56 26.63 -59.93
N MET A 202 -29.94 27.52 -60.72
CA MET A 202 -29.13 27.16 -61.89
C MET A 202 -27.94 26.28 -61.52
N THR A 203 -27.28 26.56 -60.37
CA THR A 203 -26.18 25.72 -59.87
C THR A 203 -26.62 24.36 -59.30
N THR A 204 -27.87 24.24 -58.80
CA THR A 204 -28.34 23.03 -58.08
C THR A 204 -28.90 21.90 -58.91
N LYS A 205 -29.23 22.12 -60.20
CA LYS A 205 -30.00 21.16 -61.02
C LYS A 205 -29.30 19.79 -61.21
N ILE A 206 -28.14 19.58 -60.59
CA ILE A 206 -27.16 18.56 -60.94
C ILE A 206 -26.87 17.54 -59.80
N LYS A 207 -27.25 17.73 -58.51
CA LYS A 207 -26.77 16.80 -57.44
C LYS A 207 -27.70 16.39 -56.28
N SER A 208 -28.63 17.22 -55.80
CA SER A 208 -29.44 16.87 -54.62
C SER A 208 -30.90 17.28 -54.78
N GLU A 209 -31.78 16.29 -54.86
CA GLU A 209 -33.21 16.48 -55.02
C GLU A 209 -33.83 17.19 -53.81
N LEU A 210 -33.39 16.87 -52.59
CA LEU A 210 -33.82 17.56 -51.37
C LEU A 210 -33.40 19.04 -51.35
N ALA A 211 -32.15 19.34 -51.70
CA ALA A 211 -31.65 20.72 -51.71
C ALA A 211 -32.40 21.58 -52.74
N TYR A 212 -32.70 21.01 -53.91
CA TYR A 212 -33.47 21.67 -54.96
C TYR A 212 -34.90 22.00 -54.49
N HIS A 213 -35.63 21.02 -53.93
CA HIS A 213 -37.01 21.25 -53.47
C HIS A 213 -37.07 22.18 -52.25
N ASN A 214 -36.07 22.15 -51.36
CA ASN A 214 -35.96 23.12 -50.28
C ASN A 214 -35.76 24.55 -50.84
N LEU A 215 -34.96 24.72 -51.90
CA LEU A 215 -34.78 26.02 -52.54
C LEU A 215 -36.07 26.52 -53.20
N LEU A 216 -36.85 25.64 -53.83
CA LEU A 216 -38.17 25.97 -54.35
C LEU A 216 -39.13 26.42 -53.24
N LYS A 217 -39.09 25.79 -52.06
CA LYS A 217 -39.85 26.24 -50.88
C LYS A 217 -39.42 27.63 -50.43
N VAL A 218 -38.12 27.90 -50.33
CA VAL A 218 -37.60 29.25 -50.00
C VAL A 218 -38.06 30.28 -51.04
N LYS A 219 -38.05 29.92 -52.32
CA LYS A 219 -38.54 30.78 -53.42
C LYS A 219 -40.03 31.06 -53.30
N ALA A 220 -40.83 30.05 -52.99
CA ALA A 220 -42.26 30.21 -52.75
C ALA A 220 -42.54 31.15 -51.57
N HIS A 221 -41.86 30.95 -50.45
CA HIS A 221 -41.96 31.82 -49.28
C HIS A 221 -41.57 33.28 -49.60
N LEU A 222 -40.54 33.48 -50.41
CA LEU A 222 -40.14 34.81 -50.85
C LEU A 222 -41.24 35.49 -51.66
N PHE A 223 -41.85 34.80 -52.63
CA PHE A 223 -42.96 35.37 -53.41
C PHE A 223 -44.20 35.65 -52.56
N LEU A 224 -44.50 34.77 -51.59
CA LEU A 224 -45.60 34.98 -50.65
C LEU A 224 -45.42 36.27 -49.84
N ASN A 225 -44.23 36.48 -49.27
CA ASN A 225 -43.91 37.70 -48.51
C ASN A 225 -44.04 38.98 -49.35
N ASN A 226 -43.87 38.85 -50.66
CA ASN A 226 -43.94 39.94 -51.63
C ASN A 226 -45.32 40.09 -52.27
N ASN A 227 -46.33 39.36 -51.75
CA ASN A 227 -47.69 39.37 -52.27
C ASN A 227 -47.83 38.90 -53.74
N GLU A 228 -46.83 38.18 -54.27
CA GLU A 228 -46.84 37.58 -55.60
C GLU A 228 -47.39 36.14 -55.51
N ILE A 229 -48.69 36.03 -55.25
CA ILE A 229 -49.33 34.79 -54.81
C ILE A 229 -49.27 33.67 -55.85
N ASP A 230 -49.45 33.98 -57.14
CA ASP A 230 -49.39 32.97 -58.22
C ASP A 230 -48.00 32.33 -58.33
N SER A 231 -46.96 33.14 -58.24
CA SER A 231 -45.56 32.68 -58.24
C SER A 231 -45.27 31.85 -56.99
N SER A 232 -45.76 32.28 -55.82
CA SER A 232 -45.66 31.50 -54.58
C SER A 232 -46.25 30.09 -54.76
N LEU A 233 -47.49 30.01 -55.24
CA LEU A 233 -48.18 28.73 -55.43
C LEU A 233 -47.49 27.84 -56.46
N TYR A 234 -47.00 28.41 -57.56
CA TYR A 234 -46.27 27.66 -58.58
C TYR A 234 -45.05 26.95 -57.97
N TYR A 235 -44.21 27.69 -57.26
CA TYR A 235 -43.00 27.10 -56.66
C TYR A 235 -43.34 26.19 -55.47
N ALA A 236 -44.37 26.51 -54.69
CA ALA A 236 -44.79 25.70 -53.56
C ALA A 236 -45.32 24.33 -54.00
N LYS A 237 -46.17 24.30 -55.04
CA LYS A 237 -46.68 23.06 -55.65
C LYS A 237 -45.59 22.23 -56.30
N LYS A 238 -44.52 22.86 -56.79
CA LYS A 238 -43.35 22.15 -57.31
C LYS A 238 -42.49 21.57 -56.18
N ALA A 239 -42.40 22.25 -55.03
CA ALA A 239 -41.62 21.80 -53.88
C ALA A 239 -42.29 20.63 -53.13
N ILE A 240 -43.61 20.71 -52.95
CA ILE A 240 -44.38 19.79 -52.10
C ILE A 240 -44.37 18.35 -52.60
N THR A 241 -44.34 18.10 -53.91
CA THR A 241 -44.36 16.75 -54.50
C THR A 241 -43.25 15.86 -53.98
N PHE A 242 -42.08 16.45 -53.74
CA PHE A 242 -40.95 15.75 -53.15
C PHE A 242 -40.97 15.81 -51.63
N ILE A 243 -41.19 16.99 -51.04
CA ILE A 243 -41.14 17.19 -49.58
C ILE A 243 -42.14 16.30 -48.84
N GLU A 244 -43.35 16.06 -49.38
CA GLU A 244 -44.34 15.15 -48.80
C GLU A 244 -43.85 13.70 -48.74
N SER A 245 -43.03 13.27 -49.70
CA SER A 245 -42.46 11.91 -49.72
C SER A 245 -41.32 11.73 -48.70
N THR A 246 -40.76 12.82 -48.18
CA THR A 246 -39.69 12.79 -47.19
C THR A 246 -40.26 12.69 -45.76
N ASN A 247 -39.55 12.04 -44.85
CA ASN A 247 -39.88 12.04 -43.42
C ASN A 247 -39.40 13.33 -42.70
N ASN A 248 -39.16 14.41 -43.44
CA ASN A 248 -38.69 15.68 -42.87
C ASN A 248 -39.90 16.54 -42.47
N TYR A 249 -40.45 16.28 -41.28
CA TYR A 249 -41.65 16.97 -40.78
C TYR A 249 -41.47 18.48 -40.63
N GLN A 250 -40.24 18.97 -40.41
CA GLN A 250 -39.95 20.40 -40.38
C GLN A 250 -40.18 21.03 -41.76
N LEU A 251 -39.60 20.46 -42.83
CA LEU A 251 -39.80 20.98 -44.18
C LEU A 251 -41.25 20.84 -44.65
N GLN A 252 -41.94 19.77 -44.25
CA GLN A 252 -43.38 19.60 -44.51
C GLN A 252 -44.20 20.71 -43.85
N MET A 253 -43.96 21.00 -42.57
CA MET A 253 -44.63 22.09 -41.85
C MET A 253 -44.42 23.43 -42.59
N GLU A 254 -43.17 23.77 -42.91
CA GLU A 254 -42.85 25.02 -43.57
C GLU A 254 -43.50 25.17 -44.96
N ILE A 255 -43.55 24.10 -45.77
CA ILE A 255 -44.19 24.18 -47.11
C ILE A 255 -45.72 24.25 -47.01
N TYR A 256 -46.32 23.53 -46.05
CA TYR A 256 -47.77 23.60 -45.81
C TYR A 256 -48.21 24.96 -45.31
N TRP A 257 -47.41 25.61 -44.47
CA TRP A 257 -47.65 26.99 -44.05
C TRP A 257 -47.68 27.94 -45.26
N VAL A 258 -46.69 27.85 -46.17
CA VAL A 258 -46.64 28.68 -47.38
C VAL A 258 -47.88 28.46 -48.26
N LEU A 259 -48.28 27.21 -48.48
CA LEU A 259 -49.47 26.88 -49.27
C LEU A 259 -50.74 27.41 -48.60
N SER A 260 -50.89 27.19 -47.29
CA SER A 260 -52.04 27.66 -46.51
C SER A 260 -52.20 29.18 -46.64
N LYS A 261 -51.12 29.94 -46.38
CA LYS A 261 -51.12 31.40 -46.49
C LYS A 261 -51.39 31.89 -47.92
N SER A 262 -50.82 31.22 -48.93
CA SER A 262 -51.07 31.56 -50.33
C SER A 262 -52.53 31.36 -50.73
N TYR A 263 -53.16 30.27 -50.29
CA TYR A 263 -54.59 30.02 -50.56
C TYR A 263 -55.52 30.97 -49.81
N PHE A 264 -55.20 31.34 -48.56
CA PHE A 264 -55.92 32.40 -47.86
C PHE A 264 -55.81 33.75 -48.58
N ALA A 265 -54.66 34.09 -49.13
CA ALA A 265 -54.49 35.32 -49.92
C ALA A 265 -55.31 35.32 -51.23
N LEU A 266 -55.66 34.15 -51.77
CA LEU A 266 -56.61 34.00 -52.89
C LEU A 266 -58.08 33.88 -52.46
N ASN A 267 -58.40 34.05 -51.18
CA ASN A 267 -59.73 33.82 -50.60
C ASN A 267 -60.27 32.38 -50.74
N ASP A 268 -59.42 31.39 -51.03
CA ASP A 268 -59.77 29.96 -50.98
C ASP A 268 -59.57 29.42 -49.56
N SER A 269 -60.53 29.73 -48.70
CA SER A 269 -60.50 29.33 -47.28
C SER A 269 -60.48 27.82 -47.09
N LEU A 270 -61.19 27.05 -47.93
CA LEU A 270 -61.28 25.60 -47.79
C LEU A 270 -59.90 24.95 -47.99
N THR A 271 -59.21 25.31 -49.07
CA THR A 271 -57.86 24.80 -49.34
C THR A 271 -56.84 25.36 -48.35
N GLY A 272 -56.99 26.63 -47.94
CA GLY A 272 -56.18 27.26 -46.89
C GLY A 272 -56.22 26.46 -45.58
N TYR A 273 -57.42 26.12 -45.10
CA TYR A 273 -57.60 25.29 -43.90
C TYR A 273 -57.10 23.86 -44.07
N LYS A 274 -57.28 23.25 -45.26
CA LYS A 274 -56.76 21.90 -45.55
C LYS A 274 -55.24 21.84 -45.35
N TYR A 275 -54.50 22.83 -45.84
CA TYR A 275 -53.05 22.88 -45.65
C TYR A 275 -52.64 23.29 -44.24
N MET A 276 -53.43 24.13 -43.54
CA MET A 276 -53.21 24.44 -42.13
C MET A 276 -53.31 23.21 -41.23
N VAL A 277 -54.28 22.31 -41.50
CA VAL A 277 -54.39 21.03 -40.76
C VAL A 277 -53.19 20.12 -41.05
N LYS A 278 -52.71 20.08 -42.30
CA LYS A 278 -51.51 19.32 -42.67
C LYS A 278 -50.26 19.87 -41.96
N GLU A 279 -50.11 21.20 -41.91
CA GLU A 279 -49.06 21.87 -41.16
C GLU A 279 -49.08 21.46 -39.68
N ALA A 280 -50.24 21.58 -39.01
CA ALA A 280 -50.39 21.21 -37.60
C ALA A 280 -50.04 19.74 -37.33
N ARG A 281 -50.43 18.82 -38.23
CA ARG A 281 -50.05 17.40 -38.13
C ARG A 281 -48.54 17.19 -38.26
N SER A 282 -47.88 17.90 -39.17
CA SER A 282 -46.43 17.85 -39.31
C SER A 282 -45.71 18.46 -38.10
N ASP A 283 -46.23 19.54 -37.50
CA ASP A 283 -45.68 20.12 -36.26
C ASP A 283 -45.76 19.13 -35.09
N VAL A 284 -46.89 18.45 -34.89
CA VAL A 284 -47.03 17.41 -33.85
C VAL A 284 -45.99 16.31 -34.03
N LYS A 285 -45.86 15.76 -35.24
CA LYS A 285 -44.87 14.71 -35.53
C LYS A 285 -43.43 15.20 -35.35
N TYR A 286 -43.15 16.44 -35.73
CA TYR A 286 -41.85 17.07 -35.50
C TYR A 286 -41.52 17.14 -34.01
N ARG A 287 -42.46 17.62 -33.18
CA ARG A 287 -42.31 17.71 -31.72
C ARG A 287 -42.19 16.35 -31.04
N GLU A 288 -42.96 15.36 -31.46
CA GLU A 288 -42.84 13.98 -30.96
C GLU A 288 -41.45 13.41 -31.25
N SER A 289 -40.96 13.57 -32.49
CA SER A 289 -39.62 13.14 -32.87
C SER A 289 -38.54 13.86 -32.06
N PHE A 290 -38.67 15.18 -31.88
CA PHE A 290 -37.75 15.98 -31.08
C PHE A 290 -37.73 15.53 -29.62
N ALA A 291 -38.90 15.36 -29.00
CA ALA A 291 -39.02 14.91 -27.61
C ALA A 291 -38.43 13.51 -27.41
N LYS A 292 -38.70 12.57 -28.33
CA LYS A 292 -38.12 11.21 -28.31
C LYS A 292 -36.59 11.26 -28.38
N ASN A 293 -36.05 12.07 -29.28
CA ASN A 293 -34.60 12.24 -29.43
C ASN A 293 -33.97 12.85 -28.16
N LYS A 294 -34.61 13.89 -27.59
CA LYS A 294 -34.11 14.54 -26.38
C LYS A 294 -34.18 13.63 -25.16
N LEU A 295 -35.28 12.89 -24.99
CA LEU A 295 -35.42 11.91 -23.91
C LEU A 295 -34.34 10.83 -23.99
N ALA A 296 -34.09 10.28 -25.18
CA ALA A 296 -33.02 9.31 -25.38
C ALA A 296 -31.61 9.87 -25.11
N GLU A 297 -31.39 11.17 -25.34
CA GLU A 297 -30.12 11.84 -24.97
C GLU A 297 -29.97 11.94 -23.44
N ILE A 298 -31.01 12.42 -22.75
CA ILE A 298 -31.03 12.58 -21.29
C ILE A 298 -30.86 11.22 -20.61
N THR A 299 -31.55 10.18 -21.06
CA THR A 299 -31.42 8.83 -20.48
C THR A 299 -30.02 8.27 -20.67
N THR A 300 -29.40 8.49 -21.84
CA THR A 300 -28.01 8.08 -22.09
C THR A 300 -27.04 8.83 -21.18
N ALA A 301 -27.20 10.15 -21.03
CA ALA A 301 -26.37 10.95 -20.14
C ALA A 301 -26.49 10.50 -18.68
N TYR A 302 -27.71 10.24 -18.21
CA TYR A 302 -27.97 9.72 -16.87
C TYR A 302 -27.34 8.34 -16.65
N GLN A 303 -27.47 7.43 -17.61
CA GLN A 303 -26.85 6.10 -17.52
C GLN A 303 -25.32 6.17 -17.49
N VAL A 304 -24.71 7.10 -18.23
CA VAL A 304 -23.25 7.33 -18.20
C VAL A 304 -22.83 7.84 -16.83
N GLU A 305 -23.52 8.85 -16.28
CA GLU A 305 -23.20 9.39 -14.95
C GLU A 305 -23.34 8.34 -13.84
N ALA A 306 -24.40 7.51 -13.90
CA ALA A 306 -24.59 6.42 -12.96
C ALA A 306 -23.46 5.38 -13.03
N LYS A 307 -22.99 5.05 -14.25
CA LYS A 307 -21.84 4.16 -14.44
C LYS A 307 -20.53 4.77 -13.94
N ASP A 308 -20.29 6.05 -14.20
CA ASP A 308 -19.08 6.74 -13.73
C ASP A 308 -19.02 6.79 -12.20
N LYS A 309 -20.15 7.03 -11.54
CA LYS A 309 -20.28 6.94 -10.08
C LYS A 309 -19.96 5.54 -9.56
N LEU A 310 -20.50 4.50 -10.19
CA LEU A 310 -20.23 3.10 -9.82
C LEU A 310 -18.75 2.74 -10.03
N ILE A 311 -18.13 3.19 -11.12
CA ILE A 311 -16.70 2.98 -11.39
C ILE A 311 -15.84 3.66 -10.32
N ALA A 312 -16.21 4.88 -9.91
CA ALA A 312 -15.51 5.59 -8.84
C ALA A 312 -15.61 4.83 -7.51
N GLN A 313 -16.80 4.37 -7.14
CA GLN A 313 -17.02 3.54 -5.94
C GLN A 313 -16.18 2.25 -5.97
N ASN A 314 -16.25 1.49 -7.06
CA ASN A 314 -15.47 0.26 -7.21
C ASN A 314 -13.95 0.51 -7.14
N ARG A 315 -13.46 1.66 -7.61
CA ARG A 315 -12.05 2.03 -7.49
C ARG A 315 -11.64 2.30 -6.03
N GLU A 316 -12.50 2.94 -5.25
CA GLU A 316 -12.26 3.14 -3.82
C GLU A 316 -12.22 1.81 -3.07
N GLU A 317 -13.18 0.91 -3.33
CA GLU A 317 -13.19 -0.43 -2.75
C GLU A 317 -11.94 -1.25 -3.10
N LEU A 318 -11.47 -1.18 -4.36
CA LEU A 318 -10.21 -1.81 -4.78
C LEU A 318 -8.99 -1.25 -4.04
N LEU A 319 -8.93 0.07 -3.85
CA LEU A 319 -7.83 0.70 -3.11
C LEU A 319 -7.83 0.30 -1.62
N GLU A 320 -9.00 0.15 -1.01
CA GLU A 320 -9.12 -0.36 0.37
C GLU A 320 -8.73 -1.84 0.47
N ALA A 321 -9.14 -2.66 -0.50
CA ALA A 321 -8.74 -4.05 -0.58
C ALA A 321 -7.21 -4.18 -0.76
N ASP A 322 -6.58 -3.40 -1.64
CA ASP A 322 -5.14 -3.40 -1.86
C ASP A 322 -4.35 -2.98 -0.60
N LYS A 323 -4.82 -1.96 0.13
CA LYS A 323 -4.24 -1.56 1.43
C LYS A 323 -4.33 -2.69 2.45
N THR A 324 -5.48 -3.35 2.53
CA THR A 324 -5.72 -4.47 3.44
C THR A 324 -4.83 -5.66 3.11
N MET A 325 -4.71 -6.03 1.84
CA MET A 325 -3.82 -7.09 1.36
C MET A 325 -2.35 -6.77 1.63
N SER A 326 -1.93 -5.53 1.38
CA SER A 326 -0.57 -5.07 1.68
C SER A 326 -0.26 -5.16 3.18
N PHE A 327 -1.20 -4.78 4.04
CA PHE A 327 -1.04 -4.91 5.50
C PHE A 327 -0.80 -6.37 5.92
N TYR A 328 -1.62 -7.31 5.45
CA TYR A 328 -1.45 -8.73 5.75
C TYR A 328 -0.15 -9.31 5.19
N PHE A 329 0.29 -8.85 4.01
CA PHE A 329 1.58 -9.22 3.45
C PHE A 329 2.75 -8.81 4.36
N TYR A 330 2.80 -7.55 4.80
CA TYR A 330 3.85 -7.07 5.72
C TYR A 330 3.79 -7.76 7.08
N LEU A 331 2.59 -8.04 7.60
CA LEU A 331 2.41 -8.79 8.84
C LEU A 331 2.96 -10.22 8.71
N GLY A 332 2.71 -10.89 7.58
CA GLY A 332 3.26 -12.21 7.28
C GLY A 332 4.79 -12.20 7.23
N VAL A 333 5.39 -11.23 6.53
CA VAL A 333 6.85 -11.05 6.48
C VAL A 333 7.43 -10.84 7.89
N LEU A 334 6.81 -9.98 8.70
CA LEU A 334 7.23 -9.73 10.09
C LEU A 334 7.22 -11.02 10.93
N LEU A 335 6.13 -11.80 10.87
CA LEU A 335 6.02 -13.06 11.62
C LEU A 335 7.09 -14.08 11.21
N VAL A 336 7.38 -14.20 9.91
CA VAL A 336 8.45 -15.08 9.42
C VAL A 336 9.81 -14.62 9.95
N THR A 337 10.11 -13.32 9.91
CA THR A 337 11.40 -12.80 10.42
C THR A 337 11.58 -13.04 11.92
N ILE A 338 10.53 -12.83 12.73
CA ILE A 338 10.53 -13.11 14.16
C ILE A 338 10.77 -14.60 14.41
N THR A 339 10.09 -15.47 13.65
CA THR A 339 10.24 -16.92 13.78
C THR A 339 11.66 -17.36 13.47
N LEU A 340 12.26 -16.86 12.38
CA LEU A 340 13.65 -17.13 12.02
C LEU A 340 14.63 -16.63 13.09
N PHE A 341 14.37 -15.47 13.67
CA PHE A 341 15.18 -14.92 14.76
C PHE A 341 15.15 -15.80 16.01
N ILE A 342 13.96 -16.29 16.40
CA ILE A 342 13.79 -17.23 17.52
C ILE A 342 14.53 -18.55 17.25
N ILE A 343 14.40 -19.10 16.03
CA ILE A 343 15.10 -20.33 15.63
C ILE A 343 16.62 -20.12 15.70
N PHE A 344 17.14 -19.01 15.18
CA PHE A 344 18.55 -18.69 15.23
C PHE A 344 19.07 -18.56 16.68
N TYR A 345 18.33 -17.85 17.53
CA TYR A 345 18.72 -17.62 18.92
C TYR A 345 18.66 -18.91 19.76
N SER A 346 17.63 -19.73 19.57
CA SER A 346 17.51 -21.04 20.24
C SER A 346 18.63 -21.99 19.80
N TYR A 347 18.98 -22.03 18.52
CA TYR A 347 20.12 -22.80 18.02
C TYR A 347 21.45 -22.35 18.64
N LYS A 348 21.69 -21.03 18.67
CA LYS A 348 22.90 -20.43 19.28
C LYS A 348 22.99 -20.77 20.77
N THR A 349 21.89 -20.67 21.50
CA THR A 349 21.82 -20.99 22.94
C THR A 349 22.08 -22.47 23.20
N LYS A 350 21.48 -23.37 22.41
CA LYS A 350 21.70 -24.82 22.55
C LYS A 350 23.16 -25.21 22.34
N ARG A 351 23.86 -24.59 21.37
CA ARG A 351 25.31 -24.81 21.18
C ARG A 351 26.13 -24.34 22.38
N LYS A 352 25.86 -23.15 22.91
CA LYS A 352 26.54 -22.63 24.11
C LYS A 352 26.32 -23.54 25.32
N ASN A 353 25.08 -24.00 25.55
CA ASN A 353 24.76 -24.90 26.65
C ASN A 353 25.47 -26.25 26.52
N LYS A 354 25.56 -26.82 25.30
CA LYS A 354 26.30 -28.07 25.08
C LYS A 354 27.80 -27.90 25.37
N LEU A 355 28.38 -26.76 24.97
CA LEU A 355 29.78 -26.46 25.27
C LEU A 355 30.01 -26.28 26.78
N LEU A 356 29.14 -25.52 27.45
CA LEU A 356 29.18 -25.33 28.90
C LEU A 356 29.05 -26.65 29.64
N ALA A 357 28.10 -27.50 29.26
CA ALA A 357 27.92 -28.82 29.87
C ALA A 357 29.17 -29.69 29.70
N LYS A 358 29.85 -29.62 28.54
CA LYS A 358 31.11 -30.33 28.31
C LYS A 358 32.22 -29.82 29.24
N LEU A 359 32.38 -28.50 29.35
CA LEU A 359 33.38 -27.86 30.22
C LEU A 359 33.15 -28.16 31.70
N VAL A 360 31.88 -28.16 32.14
CA VAL A 360 31.52 -28.55 33.52
C VAL A 360 31.91 -30.00 33.79
N ASN A 361 31.62 -30.91 32.86
CA ASN A 361 31.97 -32.32 33.03
C ASN A 361 33.50 -32.55 33.04
N GLU A 362 34.24 -31.86 32.17
CA GLU A 362 35.72 -31.88 32.15
C GLU A 362 36.29 -31.34 33.47
N ASN A 363 35.74 -30.23 33.99
CA ASN A 363 36.18 -29.65 35.27
C ASN A 363 35.92 -30.60 36.45
N ASN A 364 34.72 -31.18 36.54
CA ASN A 364 34.38 -32.14 37.60
C ASN A 364 35.30 -33.38 37.57
N PHE A 365 35.62 -33.88 36.37
CA PHE A 365 36.56 -34.98 36.21
C PHE A 365 37.97 -34.62 36.72
N LEU A 366 38.49 -33.44 36.36
CA LEU A 366 39.80 -32.96 36.80
C LEU A 366 39.87 -32.79 38.33
N ILE A 367 38.82 -32.25 38.94
CA ILE A 367 38.72 -32.10 40.38
C ILE A 367 38.75 -33.48 41.07
N GLY A 368 37.97 -34.43 40.56
CA GLY A 368 37.94 -35.81 41.08
C GLY A 368 39.32 -36.49 41.03
N GLU A 369 40.01 -36.39 39.88
CA GLU A 369 41.34 -36.96 39.69
C GLU A 369 42.38 -36.32 40.64
N SER A 370 42.34 -34.99 40.82
CA SER A 370 43.22 -34.30 41.77
C SER A 370 43.04 -34.83 43.19
N ASN A 371 41.79 -35.01 43.63
CA ASN A 371 41.49 -35.51 44.98
C ASN A 371 41.94 -36.95 45.19
N HIS A 372 41.73 -37.81 44.18
CA HIS A 372 42.27 -39.17 44.20
C HIS A 372 43.80 -39.18 44.34
N ARG A 373 44.51 -38.29 43.63
CA ARG A 373 45.97 -38.16 43.74
C ARG A 373 46.43 -37.67 45.11
N ILE A 374 45.74 -36.68 45.69
CA ILE A 374 46.10 -36.19 47.03
C ILE A 374 45.93 -37.29 48.08
N LYS A 375 44.83 -38.07 48.00
CA LYS A 375 44.65 -39.25 48.87
C LYS A 375 45.79 -40.25 48.72
N ASN A 376 46.16 -40.59 47.49
CA ASN A 376 47.25 -41.52 47.21
C ASN A 376 48.59 -41.01 47.77
N ASN A 377 48.88 -39.72 47.62
CA ASN A 377 50.11 -39.10 48.12
C ASN A 377 50.19 -39.12 49.65
N LEU A 378 49.09 -38.79 50.33
CA LEU A 378 49.05 -38.84 51.80
C LEU A 378 49.21 -40.28 52.31
N GLN A 379 48.57 -41.26 51.67
CA GLN A 379 48.72 -42.68 52.03
C GLN A 379 50.15 -43.19 51.80
N LEU A 380 50.82 -42.75 50.73
CA LEU A 380 52.22 -43.05 50.47
C LEU A 380 53.11 -42.50 51.60
N ILE A 381 52.91 -41.24 51.98
CA ILE A 381 53.66 -40.61 53.09
C ILE A 381 53.45 -41.39 54.40
N ILE A 382 52.21 -41.76 54.72
CA ILE A 382 51.89 -42.56 55.91
C ILE A 382 52.61 -43.92 55.87
N SER A 383 52.60 -44.61 54.73
CA SER A 383 53.25 -45.93 54.61
C SER A 383 54.78 -45.86 54.71
N LEU A 384 55.40 -44.80 54.17
CA LEU A 384 56.84 -44.55 54.32
C LEU A 384 57.21 -44.32 55.79
N ILE A 385 56.44 -43.50 56.50
CA ILE A 385 56.65 -43.26 57.94
C ILE A 385 56.45 -44.56 58.72
N GLY A 386 55.39 -45.33 58.43
CA GLY A 386 55.16 -46.64 59.02
C GLY A 386 56.35 -47.57 58.89
N ARG A 387 56.99 -47.60 57.71
CA ARG A 387 58.20 -48.41 57.48
C ARG A 387 59.39 -47.94 58.33
N GLU A 388 59.60 -46.63 58.48
CA GLU A 388 60.70 -46.11 59.30
C GLU A 388 60.47 -46.38 60.81
N ILE A 389 59.21 -46.43 61.26
CA ILE A 389 58.84 -46.86 62.63
C ILE A 389 59.32 -48.30 62.91
N TYR A 390 59.21 -49.20 61.94
CA TYR A 390 59.63 -50.60 62.10
C TYR A 390 61.16 -50.80 62.11
N LYS A 391 61.95 -49.83 61.64
CA LYS A 391 63.41 -49.95 61.49
C LYS A 391 64.21 -49.35 62.65
N SER A 392 63.63 -48.46 63.45
CA SER A 392 64.35 -47.71 64.48
C SER A 392 63.64 -47.77 65.82
N ASP A 393 64.23 -48.47 66.80
CA ASP A 393 63.72 -48.47 68.18
C ASP A 393 63.94 -47.13 68.89
N GLN A 394 64.91 -46.33 68.42
CA GLN A 394 65.29 -45.07 69.06
C GLN A 394 64.37 -43.90 68.69
N ALA A 395 63.74 -43.93 67.49
CA ALA A 395 62.84 -42.87 66.99
C ALA A 395 61.37 -43.30 66.82
N LYS A 396 61.03 -44.51 67.26
CA LYS A 396 59.70 -45.15 67.07
C LYS A 396 58.52 -44.27 67.51
N ASN A 397 58.66 -43.62 68.68
CA ASN A 397 57.59 -42.81 69.26
C ASN A 397 57.43 -41.43 68.59
N GLU A 398 58.51 -40.87 68.05
CA GLU A 398 58.49 -39.59 67.33
C GLU A 398 57.88 -39.76 65.95
N LEU A 399 58.23 -40.83 65.24
CA LEU A 399 57.67 -41.15 63.93
C LEU A 399 56.19 -41.58 64.01
N ARG A 400 55.77 -42.27 65.08
CA ARG A 400 54.37 -42.60 65.33
C ARG A 400 53.51 -41.35 65.49
N GLU A 401 54.02 -40.34 66.20
CA GLU A 401 53.35 -39.05 66.37
C GLU A 401 53.20 -38.28 65.05
N VAL A 402 54.22 -38.29 64.18
CA VAL A 402 54.14 -37.70 62.84
C VAL A 402 53.12 -38.44 61.97
N SER A 403 53.07 -39.77 62.04
CA SER A 403 52.09 -40.60 61.33
C SER A 403 50.65 -40.26 61.75
N GLU A 404 50.39 -40.14 63.05
CA GLU A 404 49.07 -39.79 63.59
C GLU A 404 48.61 -38.41 63.12
N LYS A 405 49.51 -37.42 63.10
CA LYS A 405 49.22 -36.06 62.60
C LYS A 405 48.88 -36.06 61.11
N ILE A 406 49.59 -36.83 60.30
CA ILE A 406 49.31 -36.94 58.86
C ILE A 406 48.01 -37.70 58.58
N ASN A 407 47.68 -38.72 59.38
CA ASN A 407 46.38 -39.39 59.33
C ASN A 407 45.22 -38.43 59.63
N THR A 408 45.39 -37.54 60.61
CA THR A 408 44.38 -36.50 60.92
C THR A 408 44.16 -35.52 59.76
N ILE A 409 45.22 -35.16 59.02
CA ILE A 409 45.12 -34.32 57.81
C ILE A 409 44.48 -35.10 56.65
N ALA A 410 44.82 -36.38 56.48
CA ALA A 410 44.25 -37.24 55.45
C ALA A 410 42.75 -37.50 55.66
N ALA A 411 42.32 -37.73 56.91
CA ALA A 411 40.92 -37.90 57.28
C ALA A 411 40.12 -36.62 57.01
N LEU A 412 40.69 -35.46 57.35
CA LEU A 412 40.10 -34.17 57.01
C LEU A 412 39.91 -34.02 55.50
N HIS A 413 40.97 -34.26 54.71
CA HIS A 413 40.93 -34.15 53.25
C HIS A 413 39.86 -35.07 52.61
N GLN A 414 39.66 -36.28 53.15
CA GLN A 414 38.61 -37.19 52.68
C GLN A 414 37.20 -36.64 52.96
N LEU A 415 36.97 -36.06 54.14
CA LEU A 415 35.69 -35.45 54.50
C LEU A 415 35.36 -34.20 53.67
N LEU A 416 36.37 -33.48 53.16
CA LEU A 416 36.18 -32.35 52.23
C LEU A 416 35.64 -32.79 50.87
N TYR A 417 36.11 -33.92 50.35
CA TYR A 417 35.70 -34.38 49.01
C TYR A 417 34.26 -34.93 48.98
N VAL A 418 33.79 -35.54 50.08
CA VAL A 418 32.44 -36.13 50.12
C VAL A 418 31.33 -35.07 50.18
N LYS A 419 31.64 -33.84 50.62
CA LYS A 419 30.69 -32.72 50.63
C LYS A 419 31.03 -31.73 49.51
N ASP A 420 30.36 -31.92 48.38
CA ASP A 420 30.33 -30.94 47.30
C ASP A 420 29.90 -29.57 47.87
N THR A 421 30.80 -28.58 47.82
CA THR A 421 30.53 -27.13 47.99
C THR A 421 30.30 -26.50 49.39
N LYS A 422 30.86 -27.02 50.48
CA LYS A 422 30.84 -26.25 51.76
C LYS A 422 32.22 -26.07 52.36
N ASP A 423 32.62 -24.81 52.59
CA ASP A 423 33.80 -24.40 53.37
C ASP A 423 33.74 -24.81 54.85
N LYS A 424 32.87 -25.76 55.23
CA LYS A 424 32.64 -26.23 56.58
C LYS A 424 32.42 -27.75 56.61
N ILE A 425 32.89 -28.40 57.67
CA ILE A 425 32.72 -29.84 57.91
C ILE A 425 31.91 -30.09 59.17
N SER A 426 31.26 -31.25 59.28
CA SER A 426 30.69 -31.70 60.56
C SER A 426 31.82 -32.00 61.54
N LEU A 427 31.83 -31.31 62.68
CA LEU A 427 32.82 -31.57 63.72
C LEU A 427 32.64 -32.98 64.30
N LYS A 428 31.40 -33.45 64.46
CA LYS A 428 31.10 -34.78 64.99
C LYS A 428 31.68 -35.88 64.11
N SER A 429 31.44 -35.82 62.80
CA SER A 429 32.02 -36.81 61.86
C SER A 429 33.55 -36.74 61.84
N TYR A 430 34.11 -35.53 61.92
CA TYR A 430 35.56 -35.36 61.91
C TYR A 430 36.22 -35.92 63.17
N LEU A 431 35.77 -35.56 64.37
CA LEU A 431 36.34 -36.08 65.61
C LEU A 431 36.10 -37.59 65.76
N LYS A 432 34.96 -38.11 65.25
CA LYS A 432 34.72 -39.55 65.21
C LYS A 432 35.75 -40.29 64.36
N SER A 433 36.15 -39.73 63.21
CA SER A 433 37.22 -40.32 62.40
C SER A 433 38.57 -40.34 63.13
N ILE A 434 38.85 -39.35 63.99
CA ILE A 434 40.04 -39.34 64.83
C ILE A 434 39.94 -40.42 65.91
N GLU A 435 38.76 -40.63 66.50
CA GLU A 435 38.50 -41.74 67.43
C GLU A 435 38.71 -43.11 66.79
N ASP A 436 38.17 -43.31 65.59
CA ASP A 436 38.27 -44.59 64.88
C ASP A 436 39.72 -44.90 64.51
N ASN A 437 40.46 -43.88 64.02
CA ASN A 437 41.90 -43.98 63.77
C ASN A 437 42.68 -44.29 65.06
N PHE A 438 42.36 -43.60 66.15
CA PHE A 438 42.99 -43.82 67.46
C PHE A 438 42.77 -45.25 67.96
N ASN A 439 41.52 -45.71 67.97
CA ASN A 439 41.17 -47.05 68.42
C ASN A 439 41.91 -48.10 67.58
N SER A 440 41.97 -47.95 66.25
CA SER A 440 42.68 -48.90 65.40
C SER A 440 44.18 -49.06 65.70
N GLY A 441 44.84 -48.02 66.25
CA GLY A 441 46.27 -48.02 66.53
C GLY A 441 46.66 -48.47 67.95
N PHE A 442 45.75 -48.40 68.93
CA PHE A 442 46.06 -48.52 70.35
C PHE A 442 45.19 -49.53 71.13
N ILE A 443 44.50 -50.44 70.42
CA ILE A 443 43.68 -51.53 71.02
C ILE A 443 44.46 -52.34 72.09
N GLU A 444 45.78 -52.52 71.93
CA GLU A 444 46.60 -53.34 72.84
C GLU A 444 46.89 -52.67 74.20
N ASP A 445 46.61 -51.37 74.37
CA ASP A 445 47.02 -50.60 75.56
C ASP A 445 45.93 -50.40 76.63
N GLY A 446 44.72 -50.96 76.44
CA GLY A 446 43.61 -50.90 77.41
C GLY A 446 42.99 -49.51 77.61
N ILE A 447 43.13 -48.61 76.63
CA ILE A 447 42.69 -47.21 76.72
C ILE A 447 41.24 -47.05 76.28
N LYS A 448 40.44 -46.35 77.08
CA LYS A 448 39.05 -45.98 76.74
C LYS A 448 38.97 -44.51 76.34
N LEU A 449 38.87 -44.25 75.05
CA LEU A 449 38.52 -42.93 74.51
C LEU A 449 37.00 -42.81 74.38
N SER A 450 36.41 -41.76 74.94
CA SER A 450 34.97 -41.47 74.86
C SER A 450 34.75 -40.08 74.27
N LEU A 451 34.06 -40.01 73.14
CA LEU A 451 33.69 -38.75 72.48
C LEU A 451 32.21 -38.43 72.63
N GLU A 452 31.90 -37.26 73.18
CA GLU A 452 30.56 -36.71 73.31
C GLU A 452 30.47 -35.36 72.57
N VAL A 453 30.23 -35.42 71.27
CA VAL A 453 30.31 -34.25 70.39
C VAL A 453 28.94 -33.96 69.77
N GLU A 454 28.44 -32.74 69.97
CA GLU A 454 27.28 -32.21 69.24
C GLU A 454 27.60 -32.07 67.75
N ASP A 455 26.61 -32.31 66.89
CA ASP A 455 26.80 -32.18 65.45
C ASP A 455 26.60 -30.73 65.00
N PHE A 456 27.70 -30.04 64.73
CA PHE A 456 27.68 -28.70 64.13
C PHE A 456 28.80 -28.55 63.09
N GLU A 457 28.61 -27.61 62.17
CA GLU A 457 29.56 -27.35 61.10
C GLU A 457 30.63 -26.31 61.50
N MET A 458 31.89 -26.57 61.14
CA MET A 458 33.04 -25.69 61.44
C MET A 458 33.88 -25.43 60.18
N PRO A 459 34.42 -24.21 59.97
CA PRO A 459 35.30 -23.90 58.85
C PRO A 459 36.47 -24.86 58.73
N ILE A 460 36.86 -25.18 57.50
CA ILE A 460 37.94 -26.13 57.19
C ILE A 460 39.25 -25.71 57.88
N GLU A 461 39.62 -24.44 57.75
CA GLU A 461 40.85 -23.88 58.31
C GLU A 461 40.96 -24.12 59.82
N ARG A 462 39.86 -23.91 60.57
CA ARG A 462 39.82 -24.15 62.02
C ARG A 462 39.77 -25.64 62.37
N SER A 463 39.23 -26.46 61.47
CA SER A 463 39.13 -27.90 61.67
C SER A 463 40.49 -28.58 61.67
N VAL A 464 41.41 -28.15 60.81
CA VAL A 464 42.80 -28.62 60.82
C VAL A 464 43.42 -28.45 62.20
N TYR A 465 43.36 -27.24 62.76
CA TYR A 465 44.00 -26.93 64.05
C TYR A 465 43.34 -27.68 65.21
N LEU A 466 42.01 -27.83 65.17
CA LEU A 466 41.29 -28.55 66.21
C LEU A 466 41.59 -30.05 66.18
N GLY A 467 41.61 -30.67 65.00
CA GLY A 467 41.95 -32.09 64.87
C GLY A 467 43.36 -32.37 65.36
N LEU A 468 44.33 -31.55 64.94
CA LEU A 468 45.71 -31.64 65.42
C LEU A 468 45.81 -31.43 66.94
N LEU A 469 45.05 -30.49 67.50
CA LEU A 469 45.03 -30.23 68.95
C LEU A 469 44.50 -31.43 69.71
N VAL A 470 43.40 -32.03 69.25
CA VAL A 470 42.82 -33.22 69.87
C VAL A 470 43.78 -34.41 69.78
N THR A 471 44.38 -34.67 68.61
CA THR A 471 45.40 -35.70 68.46
C THR A 471 46.57 -35.47 69.42
N GLU A 472 47.10 -34.25 69.47
CA GLU A 472 48.22 -33.89 70.34
C GLU A 472 47.87 -34.06 71.83
N LEU A 473 46.67 -33.68 72.27
CA LEU A 473 46.21 -33.89 73.64
C LEU A 473 46.12 -35.37 73.98
N ILE A 474 45.53 -36.18 73.10
CA ILE A 474 45.44 -37.63 73.26
C ILE A 474 46.83 -38.25 73.35
N THR A 475 47.73 -37.95 72.41
CA THR A 475 49.09 -38.49 72.38
C THR A 475 49.88 -38.07 73.64
N ASN A 476 49.71 -36.83 74.12
CA ASN A 476 50.34 -36.37 75.35
C ASN A 476 49.85 -37.14 76.58
N SER A 477 48.56 -37.41 76.69
CA SER A 477 48.05 -38.20 77.81
C SER A 477 48.53 -39.64 77.78
N LEU A 478 48.70 -40.24 76.60
CA LEU A 478 49.33 -41.56 76.47
C LEU A 478 50.78 -41.58 76.96
N LYS A 479 51.58 -40.58 76.58
CA LYS A 479 53.01 -40.52 76.91
C LYS A 479 53.24 -40.23 78.39
N TYR A 480 52.42 -39.35 78.97
CA TYR A 480 52.75 -38.72 80.25
C TYR A 480 51.72 -38.95 81.35
N ALA A 481 50.43 -39.09 81.04
CA ALA A 481 49.37 -39.05 82.05
C ALA A 481 49.18 -40.39 82.78
N PHE A 482 49.37 -41.54 82.13
CA PHE A 482 48.96 -42.85 82.68
C PHE A 482 50.07 -43.71 83.30
N LYS A 483 51.18 -43.13 83.76
CA LYS A 483 52.27 -43.89 84.39
C LYS A 483 51.80 -44.49 85.73
N GLY A 484 51.52 -45.80 85.75
CA GLY A 484 51.08 -46.54 86.94
C GLY A 484 49.58 -46.54 87.22
N ASN A 485 48.73 -46.24 86.22
CA ASN A 485 47.28 -46.30 86.33
C ASN A 485 46.72 -47.49 85.53
N ASP A 486 45.95 -48.37 86.18
CA ASP A 486 45.43 -49.61 85.58
C ASP A 486 44.23 -49.34 84.63
N GLU A 487 43.50 -48.23 84.83
CA GLU A 487 42.42 -47.80 83.93
C GLU A 487 42.78 -46.48 83.24
N LYS A 488 42.97 -46.52 81.91
CA LYS A 488 43.34 -45.34 81.11
C LYS A 488 42.11 -44.75 80.41
N ILE A 489 41.61 -43.60 80.87
CA ILE A 489 40.38 -43.00 80.37
C ILE A 489 40.65 -41.60 79.83
N ILE A 490 40.26 -41.36 78.59
CA ILE A 490 40.23 -40.04 77.96
C ILE A 490 38.78 -39.73 77.57
N LYS A 491 38.31 -38.56 77.99
CA LYS A 491 37.00 -38.03 77.62
C LYS A 491 37.15 -36.72 76.89
N LEU A 492 36.47 -36.58 75.77
CA LEU A 492 36.37 -35.32 75.05
C LEU A 492 34.91 -35.01 74.75
N SER A 493 34.47 -33.84 75.20
CA SER A 493 33.10 -33.35 75.00
C SER A 493 33.15 -32.03 74.25
N ALA A 494 32.28 -31.83 73.27
CA ALA A 494 32.20 -30.58 72.54
C ALA A 494 30.76 -30.19 72.23
N TRP A 495 30.41 -28.94 72.49
CA TRP A 495 29.07 -28.41 72.31
C TRP A 495 29.10 -26.92 71.96
N LYS A 496 27.97 -26.43 71.48
CA LYS A 496 27.81 -25.04 71.08
C LYS A 496 27.08 -24.26 72.16
N SER A 497 27.65 -23.14 72.62
CA SER A 497 26.96 -22.27 73.60
C SER A 497 26.03 -21.25 72.95
N ASN A 498 26.48 -20.62 71.85
CA ASN A 498 25.76 -19.63 71.05
C ASN A 498 26.06 -19.87 69.55
N SER A 499 25.44 -19.11 68.62
CA SER A 499 25.56 -19.33 67.16
C SER A 499 26.99 -19.40 66.60
N ASN A 500 27.99 -18.82 67.26
CA ASN A 500 29.38 -18.81 66.79
C ASN A 500 30.41 -19.25 67.85
N THR A 501 30.01 -19.86 68.98
CA THR A 501 30.98 -20.18 70.05
C THR A 501 30.94 -21.65 70.42
N ILE A 502 32.07 -22.34 70.21
CA ILE A 502 32.30 -23.73 70.59
C ILE A 502 32.96 -23.78 71.96
N ASN A 503 32.48 -24.68 72.80
CA ASN A 503 33.17 -25.13 73.99
C ASN A 503 33.61 -26.57 73.78
N LEU A 504 34.85 -26.87 74.13
CA LEU A 504 35.42 -28.21 74.11
C LEU A 504 36.12 -28.47 75.44
N ILE A 505 35.84 -29.63 76.02
CA ILE A 505 36.50 -30.11 77.22
C ILE A 505 37.26 -31.37 76.86
N TYR A 506 38.56 -31.34 77.11
CA TYR A 506 39.39 -32.54 77.17
C TYR A 506 39.63 -32.91 78.64
N LYS A 507 39.54 -34.20 78.97
CA LYS A 507 39.88 -34.72 80.30
C LYS A 507 40.53 -36.09 80.20
N ASP A 508 41.63 -36.28 80.92
CA ASP A 508 42.16 -37.60 81.26
C ASP A 508 42.06 -37.88 82.77
N ASN A 509 42.23 -39.15 83.16
CA ASN A 509 42.30 -39.58 84.57
C ASN A 509 43.75 -39.87 85.03
N GLY A 510 44.74 -39.23 84.42
CA GLY A 510 46.15 -39.48 84.74
C GLY A 510 46.70 -38.69 85.94
N ILE A 511 48.02 -38.53 85.99
CA ILE A 511 48.74 -37.82 87.07
C ILE A 511 48.62 -36.29 87.00
N GLY A 512 48.04 -35.73 85.93
CA GLY A 512 47.98 -34.29 85.67
C GLY A 512 49.31 -33.69 85.20
N LEU A 513 49.33 -32.38 84.90
CA LEU A 513 50.56 -31.66 84.54
C LEU A 513 51.31 -31.18 85.79
N LYS A 514 52.65 -31.28 85.80
CA LYS A 514 53.48 -30.70 86.87
C LYS A 514 53.42 -29.17 86.81
N SER A 515 53.48 -28.52 87.97
CA SER A 515 53.41 -27.06 88.08
C SER A 515 54.49 -26.39 87.23
N GLY A 516 54.09 -25.59 86.23
CA GLY A 516 55.00 -24.85 85.33
C GLY A 516 55.26 -25.51 83.96
N GLU A 517 54.82 -26.75 83.73
CA GLU A 517 54.94 -27.40 82.41
C GLU A 517 53.76 -27.01 81.51
N SER A 518 54.07 -26.51 80.30
CA SER A 518 53.06 -26.19 79.29
C SER A 518 53.50 -26.74 77.92
N PRO A 519 52.80 -27.72 77.34
CA PRO A 519 53.21 -28.30 76.06
C PRO A 519 53.19 -27.23 74.94
N ALA A 520 54.37 -26.92 74.39
CA ALA A 520 54.54 -25.82 73.44
C ALA A 520 53.64 -25.93 72.20
N LEU A 521 53.42 -27.15 71.70
CA LEU A 521 52.60 -27.41 70.52
C LEU A 521 51.10 -27.24 70.81
N VAL A 522 50.63 -27.67 71.99
CA VAL A 522 49.24 -27.42 72.43
C VAL A 522 48.97 -25.92 72.49
N ASN A 523 49.89 -25.13 73.04
CA ASN A 523 49.77 -23.66 73.07
C ASN A 523 49.77 -23.03 71.68
N LEU A 524 50.59 -23.53 70.76
CA LEU A 524 50.62 -23.03 69.38
C LEU A 524 49.27 -23.27 68.70
N LEU A 525 48.71 -24.48 68.82
CA LEU A 525 47.43 -24.84 68.21
C LEU A 525 46.25 -24.06 68.83
N LEU A 526 46.28 -23.85 70.16
CA LEU A 526 45.31 -23.00 70.86
C LEU A 526 45.36 -21.54 70.38
N LYS A 527 46.56 -21.00 70.10
CA LYS A 527 46.72 -19.66 69.49
C LYS A 527 46.16 -19.60 68.07
N GLN A 528 46.40 -20.63 67.25
CA GLN A 528 45.84 -20.70 65.89
C GLN A 528 44.31 -20.77 65.89
N LEU A 529 43.72 -21.46 66.88
CA LEU A 529 42.28 -21.48 67.12
C LEU A 529 41.75 -20.18 67.75
N ARG A 530 42.63 -19.26 68.19
CA ARG A 530 42.29 -18.07 68.98
C ARG A 530 41.42 -18.43 70.20
N ALA A 531 41.76 -19.54 70.84
CA ALA A 531 40.98 -20.08 71.94
C ALA A 531 41.37 -19.44 73.28
N SER A 532 40.36 -19.19 74.11
CA SER A 532 40.52 -18.98 75.54
C SER A 532 40.53 -20.33 76.24
N VAL A 533 41.44 -20.51 77.21
CA VAL A 533 41.63 -21.81 77.86
C VAL A 533 41.70 -21.69 79.37
N THR A 534 41.16 -22.71 80.04
CA THR A 534 41.26 -22.90 81.47
C THR A 534 41.66 -24.35 81.74
N ALA A 535 42.84 -24.56 82.30
CA ALA A 535 43.32 -25.88 82.69
C ALA A 535 43.06 -26.14 84.19
N LYS A 536 42.72 -27.38 84.56
CA LYS A 536 42.61 -27.84 85.95
C LYS A 536 43.25 -29.21 86.13
N ASN A 537 44.02 -29.36 87.20
CA ASN A 537 44.69 -30.59 87.62
C ASN A 537 43.99 -31.20 88.85
N THR A 538 42.75 -31.68 88.69
CA THR A 538 41.97 -32.27 89.80
C THR A 538 41.51 -33.67 89.40
N MET A 539 42.24 -34.69 89.87
CA MET A 539 42.10 -36.10 89.46
C MET A 539 42.30 -36.31 87.95
N GLY A 540 43.51 -36.00 87.47
CA GLY A 540 43.88 -35.96 86.05
C GLY A 540 44.05 -34.55 85.49
N TYR A 541 44.38 -34.47 84.20
CA TYR A 541 44.44 -33.21 83.48
C TYR A 541 43.10 -32.93 82.79
N SER A 542 42.59 -31.71 82.95
CA SER A 542 41.43 -31.24 82.21
C SER A 542 41.70 -29.88 81.59
N LEU A 543 41.31 -29.73 80.33
CA LEU A 543 41.49 -28.52 79.55
C LEU A 543 40.14 -28.09 78.98
N PHE A 544 39.63 -26.97 79.49
CA PHE A 544 38.46 -26.30 78.94
C PHE A 544 38.91 -25.31 77.88
N ILE A 545 38.38 -25.44 76.67
CA ILE A 545 38.76 -24.67 75.49
C ILE A 545 37.50 -23.99 74.96
N LYS A 546 37.56 -22.67 74.77
CA LYS A 546 36.47 -21.88 74.22
C LYS A 546 36.98 -20.99 73.10
N PHE A 547 36.40 -21.15 71.91
CA PHE A 547 36.77 -20.40 70.72
C PHE A 547 35.56 -20.11 69.85
N GLU A 548 35.67 -19.08 69.02
CA GLU A 548 34.62 -18.73 68.07
C GLU A 548 34.76 -19.54 66.78
N VAL A 549 33.72 -19.55 65.94
CA VAL A 549 33.65 -20.26 64.65
C VAL A 549 33.43 -19.28 63.52
#